data_AF-A0AAQ3JZV8-F1
#
_entry.id   AF-A0AAQ3JZV8-F1
#
_cell.length_a   1.000
_cell.length_b   1.000
_cell.length_c   1.000
_cell.angle_alpha   90.00
_cell.angle_beta   90.00
_cell.angle_gamma   90.00
#
_symmetry.space_group_name_H-M   'P 1'
#
loop_
_entity.id
_entity.type
_entity.pdbx_description
1 polymer ?
#
loop_
_entity_poly.entity_id
_entity_poly.type
_entity_poly.pdbx_seq_one_letter_code
_entity_poly.pdbx_strand_id
1 'polypeptide(L)'
;MQRLQTRWFIEACHMNSIVNPLLLEFAKLDFNMLQDIHKKELSDLSRWWTNLGLPQKLPFFRDRLTENYLWSVGSAYEAEHWSFRDIQTKTNCFITMIDDVYDVHETLDELELFTDTINRWHVNAIDKLPEYMKLCFLTVFNTSNDAAYGVLMEKGLDITPHLKRAVIYTLSF
;
A
#
# COMPACT_ATOMS: atom_id res chain seq x y z
N MET A 1 13.76 6.92 9.05
CA MET A 1 13.29 5.53 9.10
C MET A 1 14.41 4.64 9.61
N GLN A 2 14.27 4.06 10.80
CA GLN A 2 15.31 3.25 11.46
C GLN A 2 15.80 2.11 10.58
N ARG A 3 14.87 1.39 9.93
CA ARG A 3 15.17 0.23 9.09
C ARG A 3 16.09 0.52 7.90
N LEU A 4 15.96 1.71 7.29
CA LEU A 4 16.82 2.13 6.16
C LEU A 4 18.26 2.35 6.60
N GLN A 5 18.47 2.84 7.81
CA GLN A 5 19.80 3.16 8.35
C GLN A 5 20.50 1.93 8.94
N THR A 6 19.76 0.89 9.31
CA THR A 6 20.29 -0.30 9.99
C THR A 6 21.44 -0.94 9.23
N ARG A 7 21.33 -1.11 7.90
CA ARG A 7 22.40 -1.73 7.09
C ARG A 7 23.69 -0.91 7.15
N TRP A 8 23.58 0.40 6.96
CA TRP A 8 24.72 1.30 7.03
C TRP A 8 25.38 1.25 8.41
N PHE A 9 24.58 1.20 9.48
CA PHE A 9 25.11 1.11 10.84
C PHE A 9 25.83 -0.22 11.12
N ILE A 10 25.29 -1.34 10.63
CA ILE A 10 25.95 -2.65 10.69
C ILE A 10 27.31 -2.62 9.97
N GLU A 11 27.36 -2.00 8.79
CA GLU A 11 28.59 -1.85 8.02
C GLU A 11 29.62 -0.97 8.76
N ALA A 12 29.18 0.14 9.36
CA ALA A 12 30.04 1.01 10.18
C ALA A 12 30.57 0.29 11.44
N CYS A 13 29.72 -0.47 12.13
CA CYS A 13 30.11 -1.27 13.29
C CYS A 13 31.11 -2.37 12.94
N HIS A 14 30.99 -2.99 11.76
CA HIS A 14 31.92 -4.00 11.28
C HIS A 14 33.35 -3.48 11.12
N MET A 15 33.52 -2.20 10.78
CA MET A 15 34.82 -1.56 10.62
C MET A 15 35.44 -1.08 11.95
N ASN A 16 34.71 -1.18 13.06
CA ASN A 16 35.15 -0.69 14.36
C ASN A 16 35.56 -1.84 15.29
N SER A 17 36.86 -1.89 15.63
CA SER A 17 37.44 -2.95 16.47
C SER A 17 36.98 -2.96 17.93
N ILE A 18 36.22 -1.94 18.38
CA ILE A 18 35.69 -1.83 19.74
C ILE A 18 34.32 -2.53 19.88
N VAL A 19 33.62 -2.79 18.77
CA VAL A 19 32.28 -3.37 18.79
C VAL A 19 32.33 -4.86 19.17
N ASN A 20 31.43 -5.28 20.06
CA ASN A 20 31.30 -6.68 20.45
C ASN A 20 30.94 -7.56 19.24
N PRO A 21 31.76 -8.57 18.88
CA PRO A 21 31.52 -9.43 17.72
C PRO A 21 30.18 -10.18 17.77
N LEU A 22 29.76 -10.64 18.96
CA LEU A 22 28.50 -11.36 19.13
C LEU A 22 27.29 -10.46 18.85
N LEU A 23 27.37 -9.19 19.26
CA LEU A 23 26.32 -8.22 18.98
C LEU A 23 26.22 -7.90 17.48
N LEU A 24 27.37 -7.81 16.80
CA LEU A 24 27.41 -7.57 15.36
C LEU A 24 26.83 -8.76 14.56
N GLU A 25 27.15 -9.99 14.95
CA GLU A 25 26.56 -11.19 14.33
C GLU A 25 25.05 -11.24 14.57
N PHE A 26 24.60 -10.96 15.80
CA PHE A 26 23.18 -10.89 16.11
C PHE A 26 22.44 -9.86 15.26
N ALA A 27 22.99 -8.65 15.12
CA ALA A 27 22.40 -7.60 14.29
C ALA A 27 22.30 -7.98 12.81
N LYS A 28 23.31 -8.69 12.27
CA LYS A 28 23.28 -9.20 10.90
C LYS A 28 22.21 -10.27 10.71
N LEU A 29 22.09 -11.20 11.66
CA LEU A 29 21.12 -12.28 11.62
C LEU A 29 19.69 -11.72 11.67
N ASP A 30 19.39 -10.85 12.65
CA ASP A 30 18.10 -10.18 12.78
C ASP A 30 17.73 -9.38 11.51
N PHE A 31 18.70 -8.63 10.97
CA PHE A 31 18.50 -7.88 9.74
C PHE A 31 18.10 -8.78 8.58
N ASN A 32 18.79 -9.90 8.38
CA ASN A 32 18.49 -10.83 7.29
C ASN A 32 17.15 -11.54 7.49
N MET A 33 16.84 -11.97 8.72
CA MET A 33 15.55 -12.60 9.05
C MET A 33 14.36 -11.70 8.70
N LEU A 34 14.38 -10.43 9.14
CA LEU A 34 13.33 -9.48 8.80
C LEU A 34 13.28 -9.18 7.30
N GLN A 35 14.45 -9.10 6.64
CA GLN A 35 14.48 -8.89 5.19
C GLN A 35 13.81 -10.03 4.42
N ASP A 36 13.97 -11.27 4.85
CA ASP A 36 13.35 -12.42 4.19
C ASP A 36 11.83 -12.45 4.38
N ILE A 37 11.34 -12.05 5.56
CA ILE A 37 9.90 -11.81 5.79
C ILE A 37 9.40 -10.74 4.81
N HIS A 38 10.10 -9.61 4.70
CA HIS A 38 9.66 -8.52 3.83
C HIS A 38 9.66 -8.90 2.34
N LYS A 39 10.65 -9.69 1.88
CA LYS A 39 10.67 -10.21 0.51
C LYS A 39 9.47 -11.11 0.23
N LYS A 40 9.08 -11.95 1.19
CA LYS A 40 7.91 -12.81 1.06
C LYS A 40 6.62 -11.99 0.95
N GLU A 41 6.44 -11.02 1.86
CA GLU A 41 5.31 -10.08 1.82
C GLU A 41 5.23 -9.33 0.48
N LEU A 42 6.37 -8.80 -0.01
CA LEU A 42 6.43 -8.11 -1.29
C LEU A 42 6.11 -9.05 -2.47
N SER A 43 6.52 -10.32 -2.41
CA SER A 43 6.16 -11.32 -3.43
C SER A 43 4.65 -11.58 -3.45
N ASP A 44 3.99 -11.63 -2.30
CA ASP A 44 2.55 -11.84 -2.21
C ASP A 44 1.78 -10.60 -2.70
N LEU A 45 2.25 -9.41 -2.34
CA LEU A 45 1.74 -8.13 -2.86
C LEU A 45 1.94 -8.00 -4.38
N SER A 46 3.08 -8.44 -4.91
CA SER A 46 3.34 -8.45 -6.36
C SER A 46 2.38 -9.37 -7.11
N ARG A 47 2.07 -10.54 -6.54
CA ARG A 47 1.05 -11.44 -7.08
C ARG A 47 -0.33 -10.80 -7.05
N TRP A 48 -0.71 -10.18 -5.94
CA TRP A 48 -1.95 -9.43 -5.82
C TRP A 48 -2.05 -8.34 -6.90
N TRP A 49 -1.03 -7.49 -7.03
CA TRP A 49 -0.98 -6.40 -8.01
C TRP A 49 -1.09 -6.90 -9.46
N THR A 50 -0.38 -7.99 -9.77
CA THR A 50 -0.44 -8.63 -11.09
C THR A 50 -1.84 -9.19 -11.39
N ASN A 51 -2.48 -9.80 -10.39
CA ASN A 51 -3.82 -10.38 -10.53
C ASN A 51 -4.92 -9.33 -10.77
N LEU A 52 -4.72 -8.08 -10.33
CA LEU A 52 -5.63 -6.99 -10.64
C LEU A 52 -5.65 -6.67 -12.15
N GLY A 53 -4.55 -6.96 -12.86
CA GLY A 53 -4.43 -6.73 -14.31
C GLY A 53 -4.53 -5.25 -14.70
N LEU A 54 -4.31 -4.34 -13.75
CA LEU A 54 -4.41 -2.89 -13.97
C LEU A 54 -3.26 -2.35 -14.81
N PRO A 55 -1.98 -2.75 -14.62
CA PRO A 55 -0.89 -2.21 -15.43
C PRO A 55 -1.09 -2.42 -16.95
N GLN A 56 -1.73 -3.52 -17.35
CA GLN A 56 -2.01 -3.81 -18.76
C GLN A 56 -3.22 -3.04 -19.29
N LYS A 57 -4.22 -2.80 -18.44
CA LYS A 57 -5.47 -2.11 -18.84
C LYS A 57 -5.34 -0.59 -18.78
N LEU A 58 -4.51 -0.09 -17.87
CA LEU A 58 -4.41 1.32 -17.48
C LEU A 58 -2.93 1.73 -17.46
N PRO A 59 -2.29 1.85 -18.64
CA PRO A 59 -0.85 2.05 -18.75
C PRO A 59 -0.38 3.44 -18.30
N PHE A 60 -1.31 4.36 -18.03
CA PHE A 60 -0.99 5.67 -17.49
C PHE A 60 -0.72 5.64 -15.98
N PHE A 61 -1.14 4.58 -15.27
CA PHE A 61 -0.85 4.43 -13.84
C PHE A 61 0.63 4.14 -13.60
N ARG A 62 1.22 4.89 -12.67
CA ARG A 62 2.59 4.67 -12.21
C ARG A 62 2.63 3.40 -11.37
N ASP A 63 3.32 2.37 -11.85
CA ASP A 63 3.60 1.18 -11.03
C ASP A 63 4.65 1.52 -9.97
N ARG A 64 4.19 1.69 -8.73
CA ARG A 64 4.99 2.07 -7.55
C ARG A 64 4.85 1.08 -6.41
N LEU A 65 4.50 -0.19 -6.71
CA LEU A 65 4.23 -1.19 -5.67
C LEU A 65 5.42 -1.34 -4.69
N THR A 66 6.64 -1.39 -5.22
CA THR A 66 7.85 -1.60 -4.41
C THR A 66 8.13 -0.38 -3.53
N GLU A 67 7.99 0.83 -4.05
CA GLU A 67 8.15 2.08 -3.32
C GLU A 67 7.08 2.24 -2.24
N ASN A 68 5.82 1.90 -2.56
CA ASN A 68 4.71 1.92 -1.62
C ASN A 68 4.91 0.90 -0.49
N TYR A 69 5.45 -0.28 -0.80
CA TYR A 69 5.81 -1.26 0.22
C TYR A 69 6.98 -0.79 1.09
N LEU A 70 7.99 -0.15 0.50
CA LEU A 70 9.12 0.42 1.24
C LEU A 70 8.65 1.48 2.25
N TRP A 71 7.68 2.32 1.88
CA TRP A 71 7.04 3.27 2.80
C TRP A 71 6.35 2.58 3.99
N SER A 72 5.66 1.47 3.74
CA SER A 72 5.01 0.67 4.79
C SER A 72 6.02 0.04 5.75
N VAL A 73 7.11 -0.54 5.23
CA VAL A 73 8.23 -1.07 6.04
C VAL A 73 8.88 0.05 6.86
N GLY A 74 9.03 1.24 6.28
CA GLY A 74 9.54 2.42 6.98
C GLY A 74 8.72 2.84 8.20
N SER A 75 7.41 2.55 8.16
CA SER A 75 6.44 2.94 9.19
C SER A 75 6.29 1.88 10.29
N ALA A 76 6.36 0.59 9.94
CA ALA A 76 6.33 -0.53 10.87
C ALA A 76 7.13 -1.71 10.29
N TYR A 77 8.36 -1.93 10.77
CA TYR A 77 9.27 -2.94 10.22
C TYR A 77 9.23 -4.26 10.99
N GLU A 78 8.63 -4.28 12.18
CA GLU A 78 8.55 -5.44 13.06
C GLU A 78 7.70 -6.54 12.44
N ALA A 79 8.10 -7.80 12.59
CA ALA A 79 7.45 -8.93 11.94
C ALA A 79 5.94 -9.04 12.24
N GLU A 80 5.53 -8.71 13.47
CA GLU A 80 4.13 -8.74 13.92
C GLU A 80 3.20 -7.77 13.16
N HIS A 81 3.74 -6.73 12.51
CA HIS A 81 2.97 -5.72 11.79
C HIS A 81 2.77 -6.03 10.30
N TRP A 82 2.85 -7.32 9.91
CA TRP A 82 2.66 -7.76 8.52
C TRP A 82 1.32 -7.33 7.92
N SER A 83 0.22 -7.41 8.70
CA SER A 83 -1.12 -7.06 8.21
C SER A 83 -1.26 -5.56 7.98
N PHE A 84 -0.63 -4.74 8.82
CA PHE A 84 -0.52 -3.31 8.59
C PHE A 84 0.26 -3.02 7.30
N ARG A 85 1.42 -3.66 7.08
CA ARG A 85 2.20 -3.44 5.86
C ARG A 85 1.46 -3.85 4.60
N ASP A 86 0.69 -4.95 4.64
CA ASP A 86 -0.14 -5.39 3.52
C ASP A 86 -1.23 -4.34 3.19
N ILE A 87 -2.04 -3.95 4.17
CA ILE A 87 -3.14 -3.00 3.98
C ILE A 87 -2.59 -1.63 3.57
N GLN A 88 -1.59 -1.10 4.28
CA GLN A 88 -1.01 0.21 3.99
C GLN A 88 -0.40 0.28 2.58
N THR A 89 0.25 -0.78 2.12
CA THR A 89 0.84 -0.82 0.77
C THR A 89 -0.25 -0.75 -0.29
N LYS A 90 -1.33 -1.53 -0.13
CA LYS A 90 -2.48 -1.50 -1.04
C LYS A 90 -3.14 -0.12 -1.04
N THR A 91 -3.33 0.48 0.13
CA THR A 91 -3.82 1.86 0.26
C THR A 91 -2.93 2.88 -0.45
N ASN A 92 -1.61 2.82 -0.28
CA ASN A 92 -0.67 3.71 -0.95
C ASN A 92 -0.74 3.55 -2.49
N CYS A 93 -0.88 2.33 -2.99
CA CYS A 93 -1.08 2.08 -4.42
C CYS A 93 -2.38 2.72 -4.93
N PHE A 94 -3.47 2.65 -4.16
CA PHE A 94 -4.72 3.30 -4.52
C PHE A 94 -4.64 4.82 -4.50
N ILE A 95 -3.93 5.39 -3.54
CA ILE A 95 -3.68 6.84 -3.50
C ILE A 95 -2.93 7.25 -4.77
N THR A 96 -1.89 6.50 -5.16
CA THR A 96 -1.12 6.77 -6.38
C THR A 96 -2.00 6.65 -7.64
N MET A 97 -2.84 5.61 -7.72
CA MET A 97 -3.75 5.43 -8.85
C MET A 97 -4.78 6.56 -8.94
N ILE A 98 -5.35 6.97 -7.80
CA ILE A 98 -6.31 8.06 -7.76
C ILE A 98 -5.62 9.37 -8.17
N ASP A 99 -4.44 9.66 -7.63
CA ASP A 99 -3.60 10.82 -8.02
C ASP A 99 -3.37 10.85 -9.55
N ASP A 100 -3.01 9.72 -10.15
CA ASP A 100 -2.85 9.60 -11.61
C ASP A 100 -4.16 9.87 -12.39
N VAL A 101 -5.33 9.52 -11.84
CA VAL A 101 -6.62 9.88 -12.44
C VAL A 101 -6.83 11.39 -12.42
N TYR A 102 -6.45 12.10 -11.35
CA TYR A 102 -6.62 13.55 -11.27
C TYR A 102 -5.56 14.32 -12.07
N ASP A 103 -4.34 13.78 -12.20
CA ASP A 103 -3.24 14.41 -12.94
C ASP A 103 -3.37 14.32 -14.45
N VAL A 104 -3.86 13.19 -14.98
CA VAL A 104 -3.86 12.91 -16.43
C VAL A 104 -5.12 13.43 -17.13
N HIS A 105 -6.21 13.65 -16.39
CA HIS A 105 -7.52 13.88 -16.99
C HIS A 105 -7.94 15.34 -17.05
N GLU A 106 -8.43 15.73 -18.23
CA GLU A 106 -8.61 17.13 -18.63
C GLU A 106 -10.00 17.70 -18.31
N THR A 107 -11.01 16.86 -18.00
CA THR A 107 -12.39 17.35 -17.82
C THR A 107 -12.82 17.36 -16.36
N LEU A 108 -13.23 18.54 -15.89
CA LEU A 108 -13.75 18.73 -14.54
C LEU A 108 -15.00 17.87 -14.28
N ASP A 109 -15.84 17.66 -15.30
CA ASP A 109 -17.07 16.87 -15.21
C ASP A 109 -16.79 15.39 -14.86
N GLU A 110 -15.76 14.78 -15.45
CA GLU A 110 -15.36 13.39 -15.13
C GLU A 110 -14.82 13.29 -13.70
N LEU A 111 -14.02 14.28 -13.27
CA LEU A 111 -13.46 14.32 -11.91
C LEU A 111 -14.53 14.56 -10.84
N GLU A 112 -15.51 15.43 -11.11
CA GLU A 112 -16.65 15.67 -10.22
C GLU A 112 -17.49 14.39 -10.07
N LEU A 113 -17.74 13.69 -11.18
CA LEU A 113 -18.45 12.43 -11.15
C LEU A 113 -17.67 11.34 -10.37
N PHE A 114 -16.37 11.24 -10.58
CA PHE A 114 -15.52 10.29 -9.86
C PHE A 114 -15.48 10.59 -8.36
N THR A 115 -15.38 11.87 -7.99
CA THR A 115 -15.47 12.34 -6.61
C THR A 115 -16.81 11.95 -5.97
N ASP A 116 -17.92 12.20 -6.65
CA ASP A 116 -19.26 11.83 -6.18
C ASP A 116 -19.40 10.30 -5.99
N THR A 117 -18.89 9.50 -6.93
CA THR A 117 -18.90 8.03 -6.81
C THR A 117 -18.10 7.56 -5.60
N ILE A 118 -16.90 8.11 -5.35
CA ILE A 118 -16.09 7.78 -4.17
C ILE A 118 -16.80 8.21 -2.88
N ASN A 119 -17.40 9.40 -2.83
CA ASN A 119 -18.13 9.89 -1.67
C ASN A 119 -19.33 9.01 -1.31
N ARG A 120 -20.08 8.55 -2.33
CA ARG A 120 -21.20 7.62 -2.15
C ARG A 120 -20.71 6.25 -1.68
N TRP A 121 -19.58 5.78 -2.21
CA TRP A 121 -18.99 4.49 -1.87
C TRP A 121 -19.96 3.33 -2.13
N HIS A 122 -20.57 3.32 -3.32
CA HIS A 122 -21.59 2.34 -3.69
C HIS A 122 -21.37 1.86 -5.13
N VAL A 123 -21.39 0.54 -5.35
CA VAL A 123 -21.14 -0.05 -6.68
C VAL A 123 -22.13 0.45 -7.75
N ASN A 124 -23.40 0.63 -7.39
CA ASN A 124 -24.40 1.17 -8.33
C ASN A 124 -24.16 2.63 -8.75
N ALA A 125 -23.19 3.34 -8.17
CA ALA A 125 -22.85 4.71 -8.55
C ALA A 125 -21.81 4.81 -9.69
N ILE A 126 -21.40 3.68 -10.28
CA ILE A 126 -20.35 3.64 -11.31
C ILE A 126 -20.87 3.78 -12.74
N ASP A 127 -22.18 3.65 -12.98
CA ASP A 127 -22.74 3.50 -14.34
C ASP A 127 -22.36 4.64 -15.29
N LYS A 128 -22.24 5.85 -14.73
CA LYS A 128 -21.91 7.07 -15.47
C LYS A 128 -20.41 7.27 -15.70
N LEU A 129 -19.56 6.53 -14.99
CA LEU A 129 -18.11 6.68 -15.08
C LEU A 129 -17.59 6.10 -16.41
N PRO A 130 -16.52 6.67 -16.97
CA PRO A 130 -15.78 5.98 -18.02
C PRO A 130 -15.17 4.67 -17.50
N GLU A 131 -14.94 3.70 -18.39
CA GLU A 131 -14.53 2.34 -18.01
C GLU A 131 -13.28 2.28 -17.13
N TYR A 132 -12.31 3.17 -17.35
CA TYR A 132 -11.09 3.22 -16.54
C TYR A 132 -11.36 3.66 -15.09
N MET A 133 -12.23 4.66 -14.89
CA MET A 133 -12.66 5.10 -13.55
C MET A 133 -13.49 4.04 -12.85
N LYS A 134 -14.33 3.30 -13.60
CA LYS A 134 -15.03 2.13 -13.05
C LYS A 134 -14.04 1.09 -12.52
N LEU A 135 -13.03 0.74 -13.32
CA LEU A 135 -11.99 -0.21 -12.91
C LEU A 135 -11.21 0.29 -11.69
N CYS A 136 -10.84 1.57 -11.66
CA CYS A 136 -10.18 2.19 -10.52
C CYS A 136 -11.05 2.10 -9.26
N PHE A 137 -12.29 2.59 -9.32
CA PHE A 137 -13.22 2.56 -8.19
C PHE A 137 -13.48 1.13 -7.69
N LEU A 138 -13.78 0.19 -8.59
CA LEU A 138 -14.07 -1.20 -8.21
C LEU A 138 -12.87 -1.87 -7.54
N THR A 139 -11.66 -1.58 -8.01
CA THR A 139 -10.43 -2.08 -7.38
C THR A 139 -10.30 -1.59 -5.94
N VAL A 140 -10.45 -0.27 -5.75
CA VAL A 140 -10.36 0.37 -4.43
C VAL A 140 -11.46 -0.16 -3.51
N PHE A 141 -12.69 -0.23 -4.00
CA PHE A 141 -13.86 -0.69 -3.23
C PHE A 141 -13.72 -2.14 -2.80
N ASN A 142 -13.43 -3.06 -3.73
CA ASN A 142 -13.32 -4.48 -3.43
C ASN A 142 -12.17 -4.76 -2.46
N THR A 143 -10.98 -4.19 -2.72
CA THR A 143 -9.82 -4.41 -1.85
C THR A 143 -10.02 -3.82 -0.46
N SER A 144 -10.69 -2.68 -0.35
CA SER A 144 -11.02 -2.07 0.95
C SER A 144 -12.01 -2.93 1.74
N ASN A 145 -13.01 -3.50 1.08
CA ASN A 145 -13.97 -4.41 1.72
C ASN A 145 -13.30 -5.72 2.13
N ASP A 146 -12.39 -6.28 1.31
CA ASP A 146 -11.63 -7.48 1.65
C ASP A 146 -10.75 -7.24 2.90
N ALA A 147 -10.09 -6.09 2.97
CA ALA A 147 -9.29 -5.69 4.14
C ALA A 147 -10.17 -5.51 5.38
N ALA A 148 -11.32 -4.84 5.25
CA ALA A 148 -12.26 -4.65 6.35
C ALA A 148 -12.83 -5.97 6.85
N TYR A 149 -13.17 -6.89 5.94
CA TYR A 149 -13.65 -8.22 6.28
C TYR A 149 -12.58 -9.03 7.03
N GLY A 150 -11.32 -8.98 6.58
CA GLY A 150 -10.21 -9.63 7.29
C GLY A 150 -10.08 -9.16 8.74
N VAL A 151 -10.13 -7.84 8.96
CA VAL A 151 -10.06 -7.25 10.31
C VAL A 151 -11.31 -7.58 11.14
N LEU A 152 -12.49 -7.61 10.53
CA LEU A 152 -13.73 -8.02 11.20
C LEU A 152 -13.64 -9.48 11.67
N MET A 153 -13.12 -10.37 10.85
CA MET A 153 -12.95 -11.79 11.19
C MET A 153 -11.91 -12.02 12.30
N GLU A 154 -10.81 -11.27 12.28
CA GLU A 154 -9.72 -11.43 13.26
C GLU A 154 -10.03 -10.74 14.60
N LYS A 155 -10.62 -9.54 14.55
CA LYS A 155 -10.73 -8.63 15.71
C LYS A 155 -12.16 -8.27 16.10
N GLY A 156 -13.16 -8.66 15.31
CA GLY A 156 -14.55 -8.28 15.53
C GLY A 156 -14.83 -6.79 15.30
N LEU A 157 -13.94 -6.09 14.59
CA LEU A 157 -14.03 -4.65 14.35
C LEU A 157 -14.35 -4.36 12.89
N ASP A 158 -15.44 -3.62 12.64
CA ASP A 158 -15.75 -3.09 11.32
C ASP A 158 -14.96 -1.81 11.06
N ILE A 159 -13.94 -1.89 10.19
CA ILE A 159 -13.11 -0.76 9.80
C ILE A 159 -13.51 -0.12 8.47
N THR A 160 -14.59 -0.59 7.83
CA THR A 160 -15.09 -0.05 6.56
C THR A 160 -15.28 1.47 6.59
N PRO A 161 -15.86 2.08 7.65
CA PRO A 161 -16.01 3.53 7.72
C PRO A 161 -14.69 4.30 7.77
N HIS A 162 -13.63 3.70 8.32
CA HIS A 162 -12.31 4.31 8.42
C HIS A 162 -11.57 4.26 7.08
N LEU A 163 -11.62 3.12 6.38
CA LEU A 163 -11.03 2.97 5.05
C LEU A 163 -11.72 3.90 4.03
N LYS A 164 -13.06 3.95 4.04
CA LYS A 164 -13.82 4.90 3.21
C LYS A 164 -13.37 6.35 3.46
N ARG A 165 -13.24 6.73 4.74
CA ARG A 165 -12.84 8.10 5.10
C ARG A 165 -11.42 8.43 4.66
N ALA A 166 -10.49 7.48 4.76
CA ALA A 166 -9.12 7.66 4.30
C ALA A 166 -9.05 7.96 2.79
N VAL A 167 -9.83 7.23 1.98
CA VAL A 167 -9.90 7.45 0.52
C VAL A 167 -10.61 8.77 0.18
N ILE A 168 -11.62 9.18 0.94
CA ILE A 168 -12.27 10.48 0.72
C ILE A 168 -11.30 11.63 1.03
N TYR A 169 -10.51 11.54 2.10
CA TYR A 169 -9.55 12.59 2.44
C TYR A 169 -8.45 12.76 1.40
N THR A 170 -8.08 11.71 0.67
CA THR A 170 -7.08 11.82 -0.41
C THR A 170 -7.57 12.62 -1.61
N LEU A 171 -8.88 12.85 -1.74
CA LEU A 171 -9.49 13.69 -2.78
C LEU A 171 -9.66 15.17 -2.39
N SER A 172 -9.32 15.53 -1.15
CA SER A 172 -9.61 16.86 -0.58
C SER A 172 -8.43 17.86 -0.67
N PHE A 173 -7.42 17.55 -1.49
CA PHE A 173 -6.25 18.40 -1.76
C PHE A 173 -6.30 18.94 -3.19
#